data_AF-A0A6N2W1M3-F1
#
_entry.id   AF-A0A6N2W1M3-F1
#
_cell.length_a   1.000
_cell.length_b   1.000
_cell.length_c   1.000
_cell.angle_alpha   90.00
_cell.angle_beta   90.00
_cell.angle_gamma   90.00
#
_symmetry.space_group_name_H-M   'P 1'
#
loop_
_entity.id
_entity.type
_entity.pdbx_description
1 polymer ?
#
loop_
_entity_poly.entity_id
_entity_poly.type
_entity_poly.pdbx_seq_one_letter_code
_entity_poly.pdbx_strand_id
1 'polypeptide(L)'
;MRNTILSLTQKHLVGKTIGEFYDMVGMLLNEKREVKYDCRKILVSNNIKESIFNTYREKLQQQYECNPYQLNERIAATWIIAGPKVSEKLKDYEVEILPGFICVE
;
A
#
# COMPACT_ATOMS: atom_id res chain seq x y z
N MET A 1 -17.40 5.60 -14.19
CA MET A 1 -16.13 4.88 -14.46
C MET A 1 -16.18 3.55 -13.73
N ARG A 2 -15.70 2.47 -14.34
CA ARG A 2 -15.65 1.13 -13.72
C ARG A 2 -14.43 1.04 -12.80
N ASN A 3 -14.50 0.14 -11.82
CA ASN A 3 -13.35 -0.19 -10.97
C ASN A 3 -12.31 -0.93 -11.81
N THR A 4 -11.03 -0.72 -11.49
CA THR A 4 -9.91 -1.42 -12.13
C THR A 4 -9.33 -2.44 -11.14
N ILE A 5 -9.18 -3.69 -11.58
CA ILE A 5 -8.46 -4.71 -10.82
C ILE A 5 -7.06 -4.87 -11.40
N LEU A 6 -6.05 -4.73 -10.56
CA LEU A 6 -4.66 -5.05 -10.89
C LEU A 6 -4.25 -6.32 -10.15
N SER A 7 -3.64 -7.26 -10.86
CA SER A 7 -2.98 -8.42 -10.27
C SER A 7 -1.48 -8.13 -10.16
N LEU A 8 -0.99 -8.06 -8.93
CA LEU A 8 0.42 -7.83 -8.64
C LEU A 8 1.17 -9.15 -8.45
N THR A 9 2.46 -9.04 -8.19
CA THR A 9 3.31 -10.16 -7.80
C THR A 9 4.10 -9.75 -6.57
N GLN A 10 4.64 -10.73 -5.84
CA GLN A 10 5.49 -10.44 -4.69
C GLN A 10 6.65 -9.49 -5.03
N LYS A 11 7.25 -9.63 -6.22
CA LYS A 11 8.34 -8.74 -6.69
C LYS A 11 7.93 -7.28 -6.78
N HIS A 12 6.66 -6.99 -7.05
CA HIS A 12 6.17 -5.62 -7.06
C HIS A 12 6.09 -5.00 -5.66
N LEU A 13 6.09 -5.80 -4.60
CA LEU A 13 5.78 -5.35 -3.23
C LEU A 13 6.99 -5.34 -2.29
N VAL A 14 8.01 -6.15 -2.58
CA VAL A 14 9.21 -6.25 -1.75
C VAL A 14 9.87 -4.88 -1.58
N GLY A 15 10.12 -4.51 -0.33
CA GLY A 15 10.82 -3.27 0.02
C GLY A 15 9.99 -1.99 -0.10
N LYS A 16 8.67 -2.08 -0.38
CA LYS A 16 7.80 -0.91 -0.55
C LYS A 16 7.03 -0.55 0.72
N THR A 17 7.17 0.71 1.11
CA THR A 17 6.29 1.42 2.05
C THR A 17 4.97 1.79 1.39
N ILE A 18 4.03 2.38 2.14
CA ILE A 18 2.71 2.79 1.61
C ILE A 18 2.86 3.78 0.44
N GLY A 19 3.71 4.80 0.58
CA GLY A 19 3.94 5.79 -0.48
C GLY A 19 4.51 5.15 -1.74
N GLU A 20 5.59 4.38 -1.60
CA GLU A 20 6.22 3.66 -2.71
C GLU A 20 5.26 2.65 -3.38
N PHE A 21 4.30 2.10 -2.63
CA PHE A 21 3.24 1.26 -3.15
C PHE A 21 2.25 2.07 -4.01
N TYR A 22 1.82 3.26 -3.56
CA TYR A 22 0.93 4.12 -4.34
C TYR A 22 1.58 4.65 -5.61
N ASP A 23 2.85 5.06 -5.54
CA ASP A 23 3.62 5.47 -6.72
C ASP A 23 3.67 4.34 -7.76
N MET A 24 3.96 3.11 -7.31
CA MET A 24 3.97 1.93 -8.17
C MET A 24 2.60 1.66 -8.81
N VAL A 25 1.51 1.75 -8.04
CA VAL A 25 0.16 1.59 -8.58
C VAL A 25 -0.16 2.69 -9.60
N GLY A 26 0.21 3.94 -9.32
CA GLY A 26 0.06 5.07 -10.25
C GLY A 26 0.82 4.85 -11.57
N MET A 27 2.05 4.35 -11.49
CA MET A 27 2.83 4.00 -12.68
C MET A 27 2.17 2.89 -13.51
N LEU A 28 1.60 1.86 -12.86
CA LEU A 28 0.86 0.79 -13.55
C LEU A 28 -0.43 1.30 -14.23
N LEU A 29 -0.98 2.41 -13.74
CA LEU A 29 -2.08 3.13 -14.37
C LEU A 29 -1.63 4.12 -15.45
N ASN A 30 -0.34 4.12 -15.83
CA ASN A 30 0.29 5.04 -16.78
C ASN A 30 0.31 6.52 -16.36
N GLU A 31 0.22 6.84 -15.07
CA GLU A 31 0.51 8.18 -14.59
C GLU A 31 2.04 8.37 -14.46
N LYS A 32 2.58 9.31 -15.26
CA LYS A 32 4.03 9.58 -15.35
C LYS A 32 4.47 10.86 -14.63
N ARG A 33 3.55 11.54 -13.96
CA ARG A 33 3.78 12.80 -13.24
C ARG A 33 3.63 12.57 -11.74
N GLU A 34 4.15 13.52 -10.96
CA GLU A 34 3.87 13.58 -9.52
C GLU A 34 2.37 13.84 -9.33
N VAL A 35 1.69 12.91 -8.66
CA VAL A 35 0.25 12.99 -8.40
C VAL A 35 -0.01 12.76 -6.92
N LYS A 36 -1.15 13.25 -6.43
CA LYS A 36 -1.65 12.91 -5.10
C LYS A 36 -2.60 11.72 -5.20
N TYR A 37 -2.68 10.93 -4.12
CA TYR A 37 -3.52 9.74 -4.07
C TYR A 37 -4.60 9.86 -2.98
N ASP A 38 -5.82 9.41 -3.25
CA ASP A 38 -6.84 9.20 -2.23
C ASP A 38 -6.78 7.74 -1.75
N CYS A 39 -6.16 7.50 -0.60
CA CYS A 39 -6.02 6.16 0.00
C CYS A 39 -7.38 5.47 0.25
N ARG A 40 -8.49 6.21 0.28
CA ARG A 40 -9.85 5.67 0.45
C ARG A 40 -10.42 5.09 -0.84
N LYS A 41 -9.75 5.31 -1.97
CA LYS A 41 -10.15 4.88 -3.32
C LYS A 41 -9.34 3.69 -3.83
N ILE A 42 -8.70 2.97 -2.93
CA ILE A 42 -7.93 1.76 -3.24
C ILE A 42 -8.18 0.71 -2.16
N LEU A 43 -8.38 -0.53 -2.59
CA LEU A 43 -8.57 -1.70 -1.75
C LEU A 43 -7.48 -2.72 -2.10
N VAL A 44 -6.97 -3.42 -1.09
CA VAL A 44 -5.91 -4.43 -1.27
C VAL A 44 -6.28 -5.76 -0.62
N SER A 45 -5.73 -6.84 -1.13
CA SER A 45 -5.76 -8.14 -0.45
C SER A 45 -4.91 -8.12 0.82
N ASN A 46 -5.18 -9.04 1.76
CA ASN A 46 -4.50 -9.06 3.06
C ASN A 46 -2.98 -9.28 2.95
N ASN A 47 -2.54 -10.12 2.01
CA ASN A 47 -1.12 -10.40 1.80
C ASN A 47 -0.32 -9.18 1.31
N ILE A 48 -0.95 -8.20 0.64
CA ILE A 48 -0.31 -6.92 0.29
C ILE A 48 -0.03 -6.11 1.55
N LYS A 49 -1.01 -6.00 2.45
CA LYS A 49 -0.84 -5.34 3.75
C LYS A 49 0.33 -5.98 4.51
N GLU A 50 0.36 -7.30 4.63
CA GLU A 50 1.44 -8.00 5.35
C GLU A 50 2.81 -7.76 4.71
N SER A 51 2.90 -7.71 3.38
CA SER A 51 4.16 -7.37 2.68
C SER A 51 4.65 -5.96 3.00
N ILE A 52 3.74 -4.98 3.06
CA ILE A 52 4.07 -3.60 3.42
C ILE A 52 4.47 -3.51 4.90
N PHE A 53 3.76 -4.21 5.79
CA PHE A 53 4.10 -4.29 7.22
C PHE A 53 5.49 -4.89 7.43
N ASN A 54 5.84 -5.96 6.70
CA ASN A 54 7.17 -6.56 6.75
C ASN A 54 8.25 -5.56 6.33
N THR A 55 8.02 -4.80 5.25
CA THR A 55 8.95 -3.74 4.83
C THR A 55 9.17 -2.71 5.92
N TYR A 56 8.11 -2.24 6.59
CA TYR A 56 8.27 -1.30 7.70
C TYR A 56 9.00 -1.91 8.89
N ARG A 57 8.71 -3.18 9.23
CA ARG A 57 9.44 -3.89 10.30
C ARG A 57 10.93 -3.93 10.00
N GLU A 58 11.31 -4.33 8.79
CA GLU A 58 12.71 -4.38 8.36
C GLU A 58 13.39 -3.00 8.42
N LYS A 59 12.77 -1.97 7.82
CA LYS A 59 13.35 -0.61 7.76
C LYS A 59 13.47 0.02 9.16
N LEU A 60 12.44 -0.10 10.01
CA LEU A 60 12.41 0.56 11.31
C LEU A 60 13.21 -0.21 12.38
N GLN A 61 13.26 -1.54 12.32
CA GLN A 61 14.11 -2.33 13.23
C GLN A 61 15.59 -2.05 12.99
N GLN A 62 16.00 -1.76 11.75
CA GLN A 62 17.36 -1.34 11.44
C GLN A 62 17.66 0.08 11.95
N GLN A 63 16.66 0.97 11.92
CA GLN A 63 16.83 2.38 12.27
C GLN A 63 16.72 2.64 13.79
N TYR A 64 15.94 1.83 14.49
CA TYR A 64 15.63 2.01 15.90
C TYR A 64 15.81 0.69 16.64
N GLU A 65 16.58 0.68 17.73
CA GLU A 65 16.62 -0.42 18.70
C GLU A 65 15.33 -0.43 19.55
N CYS A 66 14.17 -0.39 18.89
CA CYS A 66 12.87 -0.38 19.52
C CYS A 66 12.38 -1.79 19.82
N ASN A 67 11.60 -1.95 20.89
CA ASN A 67 10.96 -3.22 21.17
C ASN A 67 9.95 -3.57 20.05
N PRO A 68 9.74 -4.87 19.74
CA PRO A 68 8.85 -5.28 18.64
C PRO A 68 7.39 -4.83 18.79
N TYR A 69 6.92 -4.62 20.03
CA TYR A 69 5.54 -4.21 20.31
C TYR A 69 5.29 -2.76 19.87
N GLN A 70 6.13 -1.84 20.36
CA GLN A 70 6.10 -0.42 19.98
C GLN A 70 6.30 -0.22 18.48
N LEU A 71 7.12 -1.06 17.87
CA LEU A 71 7.31 -1.07 16.42
C LEU A 71 5.99 -1.40 15.70
N ASN A 72 5.33 -2.49 16.06
CA ASN A 72 4.06 -2.88 15.44
C ASN A 72 2.95 -1.84 15.66
N GLU A 73 2.88 -1.20 16.84
CA GLU A 73 1.93 -0.11 17.09
C GLU A 73 2.14 1.08 16.15
N ARG A 74 3.40 1.49 15.92
CA ARG A 74 3.74 2.57 14.99
C ARG A 74 3.37 2.24 13.55
N ILE A 75 3.62 1.01 13.12
CA ILE A 75 3.25 0.54 11.78
C ILE A 75 1.73 0.54 11.63
N ALA A 76 1.01 0.03 12.64
CA ALA A 76 -0.45 0.02 12.65
C ALA A 76 -1.04 1.44 12.61
N ALA A 77 -0.50 2.37 13.41
CA ALA A 77 -0.91 3.77 13.38
C ALA A 77 -0.70 4.41 12.00
N THR A 78 0.45 4.15 11.37
CA THR A 78 0.76 4.61 10.01
C THR A 78 -0.26 4.06 9.00
N TRP A 79 -0.60 2.78 9.11
CA TRP A 79 -1.60 2.14 8.26
C TRP A 79 -3.01 2.72 8.45
N ILE A 80 -3.42 3.03 9.69
CA ILE A 80 -4.75 3.63 9.96
C ILE A 80 -4.89 4.99 9.26
N ILE A 81 -3.82 5.78 9.23
CA ILE A 81 -3.84 7.13 8.68
C ILE A 81 -3.75 7.11 7.15
N ALA A 82 -2.83 6.30 6.62
CA ALA A 82 -2.42 6.40 5.22
C ALA A 82 -2.58 5.10 4.41
N GLY A 83 -2.86 3.97 5.06
CA GLY A 83 -2.92 2.67 4.42
C GLY A 83 -4.22 2.45 3.62
N PRO A 84 -4.18 1.63 2.55
CA PRO A 84 -5.38 1.23 1.85
C PRO A 84 -6.25 0.32 2.74
N LYS A 85 -7.55 0.25 2.43
CA LYS A 85 -8.43 -0.71 3.11
C LYS A 85 -8.17 -2.13 2.61
N VAL A 86 -8.26 -3.10 3.51
CA VAL A 86 -8.18 -4.53 3.14
C VAL A 86 -9.56 -5.03 2.75
N SER A 87 -9.66 -5.81 1.67
CA SER A 87 -10.89 -6.44 1.20
C SER A 87 -10.73 -7.96 1.14
N GLU A 88 -11.61 -8.68 1.82
CA GLU A 88 -11.66 -10.16 1.80
C GLU A 88 -12.16 -10.73 0.47
N LYS A 89 -12.72 -9.89 -0.40
CA LYS A 89 -13.22 -10.29 -1.72
C LYS A 89 -12.11 -10.36 -2.78
N LEU A 90 -10.95 -9.78 -2.49
CA LEU A 90 -9.81 -9.77 -3.40
C LEU A 90 -8.98 -11.04 -3.22
N LYS A 91 -8.53 -11.60 -4.33
CA LYS A 91 -7.58 -12.71 -4.31
C LYS A 91 -6.21 -12.20 -3.90
N ASP A 92 -5.32 -13.14 -3.57
CA ASP A 92 -3.94 -12.83 -3.25
C ASP A 92 -3.29 -11.95 -4.33
N TYR A 93 -2.64 -10.88 -3.86
CA TYR A 93 -1.97 -9.87 -4.67
C TYR A 93 -2.88 -9.06 -5.60
N GLU A 94 -4.19 -9.06 -5.40
CA GLU A 94 -5.09 -8.17 -6.13
C GLU A 94 -5.25 -6.81 -5.43
N VAL A 95 -5.36 -5.79 -6.27
CA VAL A 95 -5.66 -4.41 -5.88
C VAL A 95 -6.88 -3.96 -6.67
N GLU A 96 -7.89 -3.47 -5.98
CA GLU A 96 -9.04 -2.81 -6.60
C GLU A 96 -8.91 -1.31 -6.47
N ILE A 97 -8.96 -0.64 -7.62
CA ILE A 97 -8.82 0.80 -7.74
C ILE A 97 -10.17 1.38 -8.10
N LEU A 98 -10.65 2.26 -7.23
CA LEU A 98 -11.92 2.95 -7.38
C LEU A 98 -11.70 4.27 -8.12
N PRO A 99 -12.74 4.78 -8.82
CA PRO A 99 -12.68 6.11 -9.43
C PRO A 99 -12.30 7.19 -8.41
N GLY A 100 -11.33 8.03 -8.79
CA GLY A 100 -10.79 9.11 -7.96
C GLY A 100 -9.57 8.74 -7.11
N PHE A 101 -8.96 7.57 -7.32
CA PHE A 101 -7.69 7.23 -6.67
C PHE A 101 -6.58 8.24 -6.98
N ILE A 102 -6.38 8.58 -8.25
CA ILE A 102 -5.46 9.64 -8.64
C ILE A 102 -6.18 10.99 -8.50
N CYS A 103 -5.69 11.82 -7.60
CA CYS A 103 -6.09 13.20 -7.44
C CYS A 103 -5.23 14.04 -8.39
N VAL A 104 -5.78 14.37 -9.54
CA VAL A 104 -5.15 15.29 -10.48
C VAL A 104 -5.38 16.71 -9.97
N GLU A 105 -4.31 17.44 -9.65
CA GLU A 105 -4.35 18.91 -9.59
C GLU A 105 -4.14 19.49 -11.00
#